data_AF-A0AAU8A9Q7-F1
#
_entry.id   AF-A0AAU8A9Q7-F1
#
_cell.length_a   1.000
_cell.length_b   1.000
_cell.length_c   1.000
_cell.angle_alpha   90.00
_cell.angle_beta   90.00
_cell.angle_gamma   90.00
#
_symmetry.space_group_name_H-M   'P 1'
#
loop_
_entity.id
_entity.type
_entity.pdbx_description
1 polymer ?
#
loop_
_entity_poly.entity_id
_entity_poly.type
_entity_poly.pdbx_seq_one_letter_code
_entity_poly.pdbx_strand_id
1 'polypeptide(L)'
;MNFKKKMDLPGIFLLLCSQIIICVLAFLATLNIPLCVILNGIVPFVLIYLQSSQFNQKGYFVSAMTFIFLQLRPVGWDGILSLLGIMALASGCLVVGLLLYSAFHKKTTDYTAVKKGIMLLSQDFCEMSGGNAEPHGLQENILQIQATLHRRVYSNRDLIYLTRYEGEIHYMFALMFQRAAYYILDFGESIDENTENNRKIFYRLGIFLNKVNDTMNTADNSEIIKEAESLMKETSGLTERFATFLRNFLRLLIMALKGMTEVENKPHPQWKLPVNLRPISGLRASMRLNQFEVRFALRLSMTAVISFLVVRLTNSEHSY
;
A
#
# COMPACT_ATOMS: atom_id res chain seq x y z
N MET A 1 -24.25 2.24 16.26
CA MET A 1 -22.86 1.76 16.05
C MET A 1 -21.97 2.92 15.61
N ASN A 2 -21.22 3.49 16.57
CA ASN A 2 -20.30 4.61 16.38
C ASN A 2 -18.88 4.10 16.18
N PHE A 3 -18.54 3.70 14.95
CA PHE A 3 -17.15 3.44 14.57
C PHE A 3 -16.43 4.77 14.35
N LYS A 4 -15.90 5.34 15.45
CA LYS A 4 -14.85 6.36 15.36
C LYS A 4 -13.61 5.67 14.81
N LYS A 5 -13.36 5.86 13.50
CA LYS A 5 -12.03 5.71 12.93
C LYS A 5 -11.11 6.62 13.74
N LYS A 6 -10.36 6.06 14.69
CA LYS A 6 -9.26 6.79 15.32
C LYS A 6 -8.26 7.05 14.21
N MET A 7 -8.22 8.28 13.67
CA MET A 7 -6.93 8.80 13.24
C MET A 7 -6.02 8.56 14.44
N ASP A 8 -5.01 7.71 14.27
CA ASP A 8 -4.12 7.39 15.36
C ASP A 8 -3.46 8.70 15.76
N LEU A 9 -3.87 9.24 16.91
CA LEU A 9 -3.24 10.39 17.58
C LEU A 9 -1.71 10.32 17.52
N PRO A 10 -1.05 9.14 17.70
CA PRO A 10 0.40 9.05 17.51
C PRO A 10 0.86 9.37 16.08
N GLY A 11 0.10 9.02 15.04
CA GLY A 11 0.42 9.33 13.64
C GLY A 11 0.28 10.82 13.31
N ILE A 12 -0.73 11.49 13.86
CA ILE A 12 -0.88 12.95 13.74
C ILE A 12 0.28 13.66 14.43
N PHE A 13 0.61 13.23 15.65
CA PHE A 13 1.71 13.78 16.42
C PHE A 13 3.04 13.57 15.71
N LEU A 14 3.28 12.38 15.16
CA LEU A 14 4.48 12.08 14.38
C LEU A 14 4.58 12.98 13.13
N LEU A 15 3.46 13.22 12.43
CA LEU A 15 3.41 14.16 11.29
C LEU A 15 3.82 15.57 11.71
N LEU A 16 3.22 16.11 12.77
CA LEU A 16 3.58 17.43 13.29
C LEU A 16 5.06 17.52 13.69
N CYS A 17 5.55 16.55 14.47
CA CYS A 17 6.95 16.50 14.89
C CYS A 17 7.90 16.42 13.69
N SER A 18 7.59 15.61 12.68
CA SER A 18 8.42 15.49 11.48
C SER A 18 8.53 16.80 10.70
N GLN A 19 7.42 17.57 10.56
CA GLN A 19 7.45 18.86 9.86
C GLN A 19 8.28 19.90 10.63
N ILE A 20 8.19 19.91 11.96
CA ILE A 20 9.02 20.78 12.81
C ILE A 20 10.50 20.41 12.68
N ILE A 21 10.84 19.12 12.69
CA ILE A 21 12.23 18.67 12.48
C ILE A 21 12.75 19.11 11.11
N ILE A 22 11.95 18.95 10.05
CA ILE A 22 12.33 19.39 8.69
C ILE A 22 12.55 20.90 8.65
N CYS A 23 11.71 21.68 9.33
CA CYS A 23 11.86 23.12 9.43
C CYS A 23 13.19 23.53 10.09
N VAL A 24 13.55 22.87 11.20
CA VAL A 24 14.85 23.09 11.87
C VAL A 24 16.02 22.68 10.96
N LEU A 25 15.93 21.54 10.29
CA LEU A 25 16.99 21.09 9.37
C LEU A 25 17.17 22.05 8.19
N ALA A 26 16.07 22.60 7.65
CA ALA A 26 16.14 23.61 6.60
C ALA A 26 16.84 24.89 7.08
N PHE A 27 16.49 25.38 8.28
CA PHE A 27 17.15 26.53 8.89
C PHE A 27 18.65 26.29 9.12
N LEU A 28 19.04 25.10 9.60
CA LEU A 28 20.45 24.77 9.79
C LEU A 28 21.24 24.76 8.46
N ALA A 29 20.60 24.34 7.36
CA ALA A 29 21.19 24.39 6.03
C ALA A 29 21.42 25.84 5.54
N THR A 30 20.63 26.81 6.03
CA THR A 30 20.79 28.24 5.71
C THR A 30 21.80 28.97 6.60
N LEU A 31 22.46 28.32 7.58
CA LEU A 31 23.49 28.99 8.39
C LEU A 31 24.84 29.10 7.68
N ASN A 32 25.49 27.97 7.38
CA ASN A 32 26.84 27.95 6.80
C ASN A 32 26.93 27.06 5.55
N ILE A 33 27.90 27.35 4.67
CA ILE A 33 28.15 26.55 3.44
C ILE A 33 28.39 25.06 3.75
N PRO A 34 29.20 24.67 4.77
CA PRO A 34 29.37 23.26 5.09
C PRO A 34 28.07 22.56 5.49
N LEU A 35 27.23 23.23 6.29
CA LEU A 35 25.92 22.70 6.69
C LEU A 35 24.97 22.59 5.50
N CYS A 36 25.00 23.57 4.59
CA CYS A 36 24.25 23.55 3.34
C CYS A 36 24.58 22.30 2.52
N VAL A 37 25.87 21.99 2.32
CA VAL A 37 26.31 20.82 1.55
C VAL A 37 25.92 19.52 2.26
N ILE A 38 26.19 19.40 3.56
CA ILE A 38 25.93 18.18 4.33
C ILE A 38 24.43 17.88 4.40
N LEU A 39 23.60 18.87 4.75
CA LEU A 39 22.17 18.68 4.93
C LEU A 39 21.45 18.46 3.60
N ASN A 40 21.79 19.19 2.53
CA ASN A 40 21.24 18.91 1.20
C ASN A 40 21.72 17.57 0.62
N GLY A 41 22.86 17.04 1.08
CA GLY A 41 23.30 15.69 0.75
C GLY A 41 22.46 14.62 1.46
N ILE A 42 22.31 14.75 2.77
CA ILE A 42 21.76 13.71 3.66
C ILE A 42 20.23 13.74 3.73
N VAL A 43 19.61 14.91 3.90
CA VAL A 43 18.17 15.03 4.18
C VAL A 43 17.30 14.45 3.07
N PRO A 44 17.53 14.72 1.77
CA PRO A 44 16.75 14.09 0.71
C PRO A 44 16.90 12.56 0.70
N PHE A 45 18.10 12.06 1.03
CA PHE A 45 18.39 10.63 1.11
C PHE A 45 17.57 9.95 2.21
N VAL A 46 17.56 10.56 3.41
CA VAL A 46 16.78 10.08 4.55
C VAL A 46 15.28 10.13 4.25
N LEU A 47 14.79 11.21 3.65
CA LEU A 47 13.36 11.37 3.32
C LEU A 47 12.90 10.34 2.29
N ILE A 48 13.64 10.17 1.20
CA ILE A 48 13.30 9.18 0.17
C ILE A 48 13.37 7.78 0.76
N TYR A 49 14.39 7.46 1.54
CA TYR A 49 14.52 6.14 2.12
C TYR A 49 13.40 5.79 3.12
N LEU A 50 13.02 6.74 3.99
CA LEU A 50 12.01 6.51 5.02
C LEU A 50 10.58 6.62 4.49
N GLN A 51 10.32 7.50 3.53
CA GLN A 51 8.97 7.87 3.12
C GLN A 51 8.59 7.39 1.71
N SER A 52 9.56 6.98 0.87
CA SER A 52 9.26 6.37 -0.42
C SER A 52 9.13 4.86 -0.30
N SER A 53 8.20 4.29 -1.06
CA SER A 53 8.14 2.85 -1.32
C SER A 53 7.76 2.62 -2.78
N GLN A 54 8.00 1.41 -3.30
CA GLN A 54 7.62 1.05 -4.67
C GLN A 54 6.14 1.35 -4.99
N PHE A 55 5.26 1.35 -3.98
CA PHE A 55 3.82 1.61 -4.11
C PHE A 55 3.40 3.03 -3.67
N ASN A 56 4.27 3.75 -2.93
CA ASN A 56 4.09 5.15 -2.57
C ASN A 56 5.33 5.96 -2.97
N GLN A 57 5.51 6.14 -4.27
CA GLN A 57 6.69 6.79 -4.83
C GLN A 57 6.79 8.28 -4.44
N LYS A 58 5.70 8.94 -4.06
CA LYS A 58 5.66 10.39 -3.76
C LYS A 58 5.57 10.71 -2.26
N GLY A 59 5.72 9.72 -1.37
CA GLY A 59 5.58 9.94 0.07
C GLY A 59 6.57 10.97 0.64
N TYR A 60 7.76 11.06 0.08
CA TYR A 60 8.80 12.04 0.49
C TYR A 60 8.54 13.48 0.02
N PHE A 61 7.63 13.67 -0.95
CA PHE A 61 7.55 14.91 -1.73
C PHE A 61 7.23 16.13 -0.87
N VAL A 62 6.26 16.03 0.03
CA VAL A 62 5.83 17.15 0.90
C VAL A 62 6.97 17.58 1.83
N SER A 63 7.62 16.60 2.46
CA SER A 63 8.76 16.83 3.34
C SER A 63 9.95 17.45 2.60
N ALA A 64 10.28 16.93 1.42
CA ALA A 64 11.38 17.42 0.61
C ALA A 64 11.13 18.84 0.09
N MET A 65 9.90 19.14 -0.36
CA MET A 65 9.55 20.48 -0.80
C MET A 65 9.57 21.49 0.35
N THR A 66 9.10 21.09 1.53
CA THR A 66 9.19 21.94 2.73
C THR A 66 10.65 22.26 3.05
N PHE A 67 11.53 21.26 3.00
CA PHE A 67 12.97 21.45 3.22
C PHE A 67 13.62 22.40 2.19
N ILE A 68 13.27 22.27 0.91
CA ILE A 68 13.82 23.10 -0.18
C ILE A 68 13.26 24.54 -0.10
N PHE A 69 11.94 24.71 0.02
CA PHE A 69 11.32 26.03 0.01
C PHE A 69 11.70 26.89 1.22
N LEU A 70 11.88 26.28 2.39
CA LEU A 70 12.36 27.00 3.56
C LEU A 70 13.80 27.51 3.40
N GLN A 71 14.64 26.81 2.62
CA GLN A 71 16.00 27.28 2.33
C GLN A 71 16.02 28.45 1.35
N LEU A 72 15.02 28.59 0.48
CA LEU A 72 14.89 29.75 -0.42
C LEU A 72 14.50 31.04 0.31
N ARG A 73 13.97 30.92 1.53
CA ARG A 73 13.64 32.07 2.38
C ARG A 73 14.43 31.98 3.68
N PRO A 74 15.76 32.24 3.64
CA PRO A 74 16.59 32.15 4.82
C PRO A 74 16.09 33.13 5.89
N VAL A 75 16.06 32.64 7.13
CA VAL A 75 15.64 33.43 8.28
C VAL A 75 16.82 33.49 9.24
N GLY A 76 17.05 34.65 9.85
CA GLY A 76 18.03 34.77 10.93
C GLY A 76 17.54 34.12 12.23
N TRP A 77 18.40 34.11 13.24
CA TRP A 77 18.06 33.62 14.58
C TRP A 77 16.83 34.32 15.18
N ASP A 78 16.62 35.60 14.84
CA ASP A 78 15.47 36.37 15.34
C ASP A 78 14.13 35.87 14.79
N GLY A 79 14.13 35.28 13.59
CA GLY A 79 12.90 34.85 12.92
C GLY A 79 12.60 33.36 13.04
N ILE A 80 13.49 32.54 13.61
CA ILE A 80 13.28 31.08 13.71
C ILE A 80 12.04 30.74 14.54
N LEU A 81 11.80 31.47 15.65
CA LEU A 81 10.65 31.22 16.51
C LEU A 81 9.34 31.55 15.79
N SER A 82 9.33 32.64 15.01
CA SER A 82 8.18 33.00 14.18
C SER A 82 7.92 31.95 13.09
N LEU A 83 8.99 31.43 12.47
CA LEU A 83 8.89 30.39 11.45
C LEU A 83 8.31 29.09 12.01
N LEU A 84 8.83 28.64 13.16
CA LEU A 84 8.33 27.44 13.85
C LEU A 84 6.88 27.63 14.31
N GLY A 85 6.53 28.82 14.81
CA GLY A 85 5.17 29.16 15.22
C GLY A 85 4.18 29.11 14.05
N ILE A 86 4.52 29.72 12.91
CA ILE A 86 3.69 29.69 11.69
C ILE A 86 3.55 28.27 11.17
N MET A 87 4.65 27.49 11.12
CA MET A 87 4.61 26.10 10.67
C MET A 87 3.73 25.22 11.56
N ALA A 88 3.83 25.39 12.88
CA ALA A 88 3.01 24.69 13.86
C ALA A 88 1.52 25.05 13.71
N LEU A 89 1.20 26.34 13.54
CA LEU A 89 -0.17 26.81 13.31
C LEU A 89 -0.73 26.26 12.00
N ALA A 90 0.00 26.37 10.89
CA ALA A 90 -0.45 25.88 9.58
C ALA A 90 -0.69 24.36 9.59
N SER A 91 0.24 23.60 10.17
CA SER A 91 0.10 22.16 10.32
C SER A 91 -1.06 21.79 11.26
N GLY A 92 -1.25 22.55 12.34
CA GLY A 92 -2.36 22.41 13.27
C GLY A 92 -3.72 22.63 12.61
N CYS A 93 -3.86 23.71 11.82
CA CYS A 93 -5.07 23.98 11.03
C CYS A 93 -5.38 22.83 10.06
N LEU A 94 -4.36 22.30 9.38
CA LEU A 94 -4.53 21.16 8.48
C LEU A 94 -5.01 19.92 9.25
N VAL A 95 -4.42 19.63 10.41
CA VAL A 95 -4.83 18.52 11.29
C VAL A 95 -6.28 18.68 11.73
N VAL A 96 -6.69 19.86 12.16
CA VAL A 96 -8.09 20.15 12.54
C VAL A 96 -9.02 19.95 11.35
N GLY A 97 -8.64 20.45 10.17
CA GLY A 97 -9.41 20.23 8.93
C GLY A 97 -9.57 18.75 8.58
N LEU A 98 -8.51 17.94 8.70
CA LEU A 98 -8.57 16.50 8.48
C LEU A 98 -9.41 15.78 9.54
N LEU A 99 -9.34 16.20 10.80
CA LEU A 99 -10.16 15.64 11.88
C LEU A 99 -11.65 15.95 11.65
N LEU A 100 -11.98 17.18 11.26
CA LEU A 100 -13.35 17.56 10.88
C LEU A 100 -13.81 16.73 9.68
N TYR A 101 -13.01 16.66 8.62
CA TYR A 101 -13.33 15.86 7.44
C TYR A 101 -13.58 14.39 7.81
N SER A 102 -12.71 13.80 8.64
CA SER A 102 -12.87 12.42 9.11
C SER A 102 -14.05 12.23 10.08
N ALA A 103 -14.48 13.26 10.79
CA ALA A 103 -15.66 13.21 11.64
C ALA A 103 -16.95 13.21 10.81
N PHE A 104 -16.99 13.99 9.73
CA PHE A 104 -18.11 14.04 8.80
C PHE A 104 -18.15 12.85 7.83
N HIS A 105 -16.99 12.33 7.42
CA HIS A 105 -16.89 11.20 6.50
C HIS A 105 -16.44 9.94 7.25
N LYS A 106 -17.39 9.05 7.54
CA LYS A 106 -17.06 7.69 8.00
C LYS A 106 -16.27 6.99 6.89
N LYS A 107 -15.03 6.58 7.17
CA LYS A 107 -14.31 5.65 6.28
C LYS A 107 -14.99 4.30 6.41
N THR A 108 -15.84 3.96 5.46
CA THR A 108 -16.25 2.58 5.24
C THR A 108 -15.06 1.84 4.64
N THR A 109 -14.77 0.63 5.11
CA THR A 109 -13.78 -0.22 4.44
C THR A 109 -14.31 -0.54 3.07
N ASP A 110 -13.66 0.02 2.05
CA ASP A 110 -14.08 -0.09 0.68
C ASP A 110 -13.56 -1.41 0.09
N TYR A 111 -14.44 -2.39 -0.10
CA TYR A 111 -14.11 -3.66 -0.74
C TYR A 111 -14.37 -3.65 -2.26
N THR A 112 -14.58 -2.49 -2.89
CA THR A 112 -14.94 -2.38 -4.32
C THR A 112 -13.92 -3.05 -5.23
N ALA A 113 -12.61 -2.88 -4.96
CA ALA A 113 -11.56 -3.53 -5.74
C ALA A 113 -11.58 -5.07 -5.60
N VAL A 114 -11.92 -5.58 -4.41
CA VAL A 114 -12.07 -7.02 -4.16
C VAL A 114 -13.29 -7.54 -4.92
N LYS A 115 -14.43 -6.84 -4.81
CA LYS A 115 -15.67 -7.17 -5.55
C LYS A 115 -15.43 -7.23 -7.05
N LYS A 116 -14.77 -6.22 -7.63
CA LYS A 116 -14.39 -6.23 -9.04
C LYS A 116 -13.50 -7.43 -9.40
N GLY A 117 -12.53 -7.79 -8.56
CA GLY A 117 -11.68 -8.96 -8.78
C GLY A 117 -12.42 -10.29 -8.70
N ILE A 118 -13.35 -10.45 -7.76
CA ILE A 118 -14.20 -11.64 -7.63
C ILE A 118 -15.12 -11.78 -8.84
N MET A 119 -15.73 -10.68 -9.28
CA MET A 119 -16.60 -10.65 -10.47
C MET A 119 -15.85 -11.08 -11.74
N LEU A 120 -14.61 -10.59 -11.94
CA LEU A 120 -13.79 -11.00 -13.08
C LEU A 120 -13.42 -12.49 -13.02
N LEU A 121 -12.99 -12.99 -11.86
CA LEU A 121 -12.72 -14.43 -11.70
C LEU A 121 -13.97 -15.29 -11.91
N SER A 122 -15.13 -14.80 -11.48
CA SER A 122 -16.41 -15.49 -11.73
C SER A 122 -16.67 -15.64 -13.22
N GLN A 123 -16.43 -14.59 -14.01
CA GLN A 123 -16.62 -14.62 -15.46
C GLN A 123 -15.63 -15.60 -16.11
N ASP A 124 -14.36 -15.51 -15.75
CA ASP A 124 -13.31 -16.38 -16.31
C ASP A 124 -13.56 -17.86 -16.02
N PHE A 125 -13.94 -18.22 -14.79
CA PHE A 125 -14.25 -19.62 -14.49
C PHE A 125 -15.50 -20.11 -15.23
N CYS A 126 -16.49 -19.24 -15.47
CA CYS A 126 -17.61 -19.58 -16.35
C CYS A 126 -17.15 -19.80 -17.80
N GLU A 127 -16.25 -18.97 -18.34
CA GLU A 127 -15.72 -19.13 -19.69
C GLU A 127 -14.87 -20.41 -19.84
N MET A 128 -14.02 -20.72 -18.85
CA MET A 128 -13.24 -21.95 -18.79
C MET A 128 -14.12 -23.21 -18.70
N SER A 129 -15.30 -23.10 -18.07
CA SER A 129 -16.28 -24.19 -18.05
C SER A 129 -16.85 -24.49 -19.44
N GLY A 130 -16.93 -23.49 -20.31
CA GLY A 130 -17.35 -23.61 -21.71
C GLY A 130 -16.26 -24.16 -22.64
N GLY A 131 -15.05 -24.40 -22.13
CA GLY A 131 -13.91 -24.86 -22.94
C GLY A 131 -13.23 -23.76 -23.73
N ASN A 132 -13.35 -22.50 -23.31
CA ASN A 132 -12.68 -21.38 -23.97
C ASN A 132 -11.21 -21.28 -23.52
N ALA A 133 -10.28 -21.25 -24.47
CA ALA A 133 -8.83 -21.27 -24.20
C ALA A 133 -8.26 -19.91 -23.76
N GLU A 134 -8.93 -18.83 -24.14
CA GLU A 134 -8.55 -17.47 -23.78
C GLU A 134 -9.74 -16.79 -23.07
N PRO A 135 -9.87 -16.94 -21.75
CA PRO A 135 -10.81 -16.14 -20.98
C PRO A 135 -10.46 -14.64 -21.15
N HIS A 136 -11.46 -13.80 -21.40
CA HIS A 136 -11.23 -12.41 -21.82
C HIS A 136 -10.40 -11.57 -20.83
N GLY A 137 -9.33 -10.92 -21.30
CA GLY A 137 -8.79 -9.66 -20.74
C GLY A 137 -8.30 -9.67 -19.28
N LEU A 138 -8.09 -10.84 -18.68
CA LEU A 138 -7.75 -10.99 -17.26
C LEU A 138 -6.38 -10.41 -16.90
N GLN A 139 -5.42 -10.49 -17.82
CA GLN A 139 -4.02 -10.20 -17.56
C GLN A 139 -3.84 -8.75 -17.09
N GLU A 140 -4.42 -7.78 -17.81
CA GLU A 140 -4.28 -6.37 -17.44
C GLU A 140 -5.18 -6.00 -16.24
N ASN A 141 -6.41 -6.51 -16.20
CA ASN A 141 -7.38 -6.14 -15.17
C ASN A 141 -7.05 -6.73 -13.79
N ILE A 142 -6.61 -7.99 -13.70
CA ILE A 142 -6.20 -8.59 -12.43
C ILE A 142 -4.86 -8.04 -11.95
N LEU A 143 -3.90 -7.75 -12.84
CA LEU A 143 -2.65 -7.10 -12.43
C LEU A 143 -2.93 -5.69 -11.88
N GLN A 144 -3.84 -4.92 -12.48
CA GLN A 144 -4.27 -3.62 -11.95
C GLN A 144 -4.99 -3.76 -10.59
N ILE A 145 -5.84 -4.78 -10.42
CA ILE A 145 -6.51 -5.05 -9.14
C ILE A 145 -5.50 -5.47 -8.07
N GLN A 146 -4.55 -6.35 -8.40
CA GLN A 146 -3.45 -6.73 -7.50
C GLN A 146 -2.60 -5.51 -7.12
N ALA A 147 -2.22 -4.67 -8.08
CA ALA A 147 -1.49 -3.44 -7.83
C ALA A 147 -2.27 -2.49 -6.90
N THR A 148 -3.59 -2.38 -7.09
CA THR A 148 -4.47 -1.58 -6.24
C THR A 148 -4.55 -2.13 -4.82
N LEU A 149 -4.71 -3.45 -4.68
CA LEU A 149 -4.77 -4.12 -3.37
C LEU A 149 -3.43 -4.03 -2.65
N HIS A 150 -2.32 -4.35 -3.32
CA HIS A 150 -0.98 -4.17 -2.76
C HIS A 150 -0.73 -2.71 -2.36
N ARG A 151 -1.10 -1.73 -3.19
CA ARG A 151 -0.98 -0.31 -2.82
C ARG A 151 -1.78 0.01 -1.55
N ARG A 152 -2.97 -0.56 -1.37
CA ARG A 152 -3.80 -0.38 -0.17
C ARG A 152 -3.16 -1.04 1.06
N VAL A 153 -2.62 -2.25 0.91
CA VAL A 153 -1.81 -2.97 1.93
C VAL A 153 -0.61 -2.11 2.38
N TYR A 154 0.17 -1.59 1.43
CA TYR A 154 1.35 -0.75 1.71
C TYR A 154 1.01 0.66 2.21
N SER A 155 -0.15 1.23 1.85
CA SER A 155 -0.58 2.54 2.35
C SER A 155 -1.02 2.52 3.82
N ASN A 156 -1.40 1.35 4.33
CA ASN A 156 -1.76 1.10 5.74
C ASN A 156 -0.56 0.60 6.58
N ARG A 157 0.68 0.70 6.06
CA ARG A 157 1.92 0.23 6.70
C ARG A 157 2.43 1.25 7.72
N ASP A 158 2.83 0.78 8.89
CA ASP A 158 3.57 1.56 9.90
C ASP A 158 5.08 1.26 9.81
N LEU A 159 5.94 2.06 10.46
CA LEU A 159 7.41 1.90 10.43
C LEU A 159 7.89 0.52 10.94
N ILE A 160 7.08 -0.15 11.77
CA ILE A 160 7.42 -1.41 12.44
C ILE A 160 6.58 -2.60 11.92
N TYR A 161 5.44 -2.31 11.27
CA TYR A 161 4.43 -3.31 10.90
C TYR A 161 4.11 -3.26 9.42
N LEU A 162 4.11 -4.42 8.76
CA LEU A 162 3.85 -4.56 7.33
C LEU A 162 2.40 -4.19 6.97
N THR A 163 1.45 -4.57 7.82
CA THR A 163 0.01 -4.31 7.65
C THR A 163 -0.70 -4.21 8.99
N ARG A 164 -1.73 -3.35 9.07
CA ARG A 164 -2.82 -3.50 10.04
C ARG A 164 -3.78 -4.60 9.56
N TYR A 165 -4.70 -5.04 10.43
CA TYR A 165 -5.67 -6.11 10.15
C TYR A 165 -6.41 -5.97 8.80
N GLU A 166 -6.89 -4.77 8.47
CA GLU A 166 -7.53 -4.46 7.18
C GLU A 166 -6.60 -4.71 5.98
N GLY A 167 -5.30 -4.45 6.14
CA GLY A 167 -4.27 -4.75 5.14
C GLY A 167 -3.99 -6.25 5.02
N GLU A 168 -4.10 -7.04 6.08
CA GLU A 168 -3.98 -8.50 6.00
C GLU A 168 -5.08 -9.10 5.12
N ILE A 169 -6.32 -8.63 5.27
CA ILE A 169 -7.46 -9.08 4.45
C ILE A 169 -7.24 -8.76 2.97
N HIS A 170 -6.88 -7.51 2.66
CA HIS A 170 -6.59 -7.12 1.27
C HIS A 170 -5.39 -7.89 0.69
N TYR A 171 -4.40 -8.24 1.52
CA TYR A 171 -3.27 -9.06 1.10
C TYR A 171 -3.67 -10.51 0.80
N MET A 172 -4.54 -11.10 1.62
CA MET A 172 -5.09 -12.44 1.36
C MET A 172 -5.85 -12.48 0.03
N PHE A 173 -6.68 -11.48 -0.26
CA PHE A 173 -7.34 -11.36 -1.56
C PHE A 173 -6.34 -11.17 -2.70
N ALA A 174 -5.31 -10.34 -2.53
CA ALA A 174 -4.27 -10.16 -3.54
C ALA A 174 -3.57 -11.48 -3.89
N LEU A 175 -3.18 -12.27 -2.87
CA LEU A 175 -2.59 -13.60 -3.07
C LEU A 175 -3.55 -14.58 -3.75
N MET A 176 -4.83 -14.54 -3.39
CA MET A 176 -5.87 -15.36 -4.01
C MET A 176 -5.99 -15.03 -5.51
N PHE A 177 -6.06 -13.75 -5.87
CA PHE A 177 -6.09 -13.30 -7.26
C PHE A 177 -4.81 -13.67 -8.01
N GLN A 178 -3.65 -13.59 -7.37
CA GLN A 178 -2.38 -13.99 -7.96
C GLN A 178 -2.34 -15.48 -8.31
N ARG A 179 -2.78 -16.35 -7.38
CA ARG A 179 -2.86 -17.79 -7.65
C ARG A 179 -3.84 -18.13 -8.75
N ALA A 180 -4.99 -17.45 -8.80
CA ALA A 180 -5.96 -17.61 -9.88
C ALA A 180 -5.37 -17.19 -11.23
N ALA A 181 -4.72 -16.03 -11.31
CA ALA A 181 -4.09 -15.55 -12.53
C ALA A 181 -3.03 -16.54 -13.06
N TYR A 182 -2.17 -17.08 -12.19
CA TYR A 182 -1.17 -18.07 -12.62
C TYR A 182 -1.81 -19.35 -13.17
N TYR A 183 -2.86 -19.83 -12.52
CA TYR A 183 -3.55 -21.03 -12.98
C TYR A 183 -4.26 -20.80 -14.33
N ILE A 184 -4.89 -19.64 -14.51
CA ILE A 184 -5.59 -19.29 -15.76
C ILE A 184 -4.61 -19.11 -16.91
N LEU A 185 -3.45 -18.48 -16.68
CA LEU A 185 -2.41 -18.33 -17.71
C LEU A 185 -1.92 -19.68 -18.25
N ASP A 186 -1.73 -20.63 -17.35
CA ASP A 186 -1.24 -21.98 -17.65
C ASP A 186 -2.40 -22.93 -18.05
N PHE A 187 -3.64 -22.45 -18.07
CA PHE A 187 -4.81 -23.24 -18.47
C PHE A 187 -4.93 -23.35 -19.99
N GLY A 188 -4.64 -22.27 -20.73
CA GLY A 188 -4.70 -22.29 -22.19
C GLY A 188 -3.83 -23.37 -22.82
N GLU A 189 -2.65 -23.62 -22.24
CA GLU A 189 -1.72 -24.68 -22.67
C GLU A 189 -2.15 -26.10 -22.29
N SER A 190 -3.11 -26.24 -21.37
CA SER A 190 -3.58 -27.54 -20.83
C SER A 190 -5.09 -27.75 -21.02
N ILE A 191 -5.69 -27.03 -21.98
CA ILE A 191 -7.14 -27.08 -22.19
C ILE A 191 -7.63 -28.48 -22.58
N ASP A 192 -6.81 -29.25 -23.28
CA ASP A 192 -7.11 -30.62 -23.68
C ASP A 192 -7.19 -31.59 -22.47
N GLU A 193 -6.59 -31.22 -21.33
CA GLU A 193 -6.68 -31.95 -20.06
C GLU A 193 -7.95 -31.58 -19.25
N ASN A 194 -8.78 -30.66 -19.76
CA ASN A 194 -9.98 -30.19 -19.07
C ASN A 194 -11.12 -31.23 -19.18
N THR A 195 -11.18 -32.10 -18.18
CA THR A 195 -12.23 -33.12 -18.07
C THR A 195 -13.62 -32.51 -17.90
N GLU A 196 -14.67 -33.29 -18.19
CA GLU A 196 -16.05 -32.86 -17.96
C GLU A 196 -16.32 -32.50 -16.48
N ASN A 197 -15.68 -33.22 -15.55
CA ASN A 197 -15.77 -32.91 -14.12
C ASN A 197 -15.10 -31.58 -13.78
N ASN A 198 -13.94 -31.29 -14.37
CA ASN A 198 -13.28 -29.99 -14.21
C ASN A 198 -14.21 -28.86 -14.69
N ARG A 199 -14.81 -29.00 -15.89
CA ARG A 199 -15.78 -28.03 -16.43
C ARG A 199 -16.96 -27.79 -15.49
N LYS A 200 -17.57 -28.85 -14.95
CA LYS A 200 -18.68 -28.74 -13.98
C LYS A 200 -18.26 -27.96 -12.73
N ILE A 201 -17.09 -28.23 -12.18
CA ILE A 201 -16.60 -27.52 -10.99
C ILE A 201 -16.22 -26.07 -11.31
N PHE A 202 -15.64 -25.77 -12.49
CA PHE A 202 -15.42 -24.38 -12.91
C PHE A 202 -16.72 -23.58 -12.97
N TYR A 203 -17.76 -24.15 -13.56
CA TYR A 203 -19.08 -23.51 -13.61
C TYR A 203 -19.63 -23.24 -12.20
N ARG A 204 -19.60 -24.24 -11.32
CA ARG A 204 -20.05 -24.08 -9.92
C ARG A 204 -19.22 -23.04 -9.17
N LEU A 205 -17.90 -23.01 -9.40
CA LEU A 205 -17.00 -22.03 -8.79
C LEU A 205 -17.30 -20.61 -9.28
N GLY A 206 -17.59 -20.42 -10.56
CA GLY A 206 -18.02 -19.14 -11.12
C GLY A 206 -19.30 -18.64 -10.46
N ILE A 207 -20.36 -19.46 -10.45
CA ILE A 207 -21.63 -19.12 -9.78
C ILE A 207 -21.43 -18.80 -8.29
N PHE A 208 -20.63 -19.61 -7.59
CA PHE A 208 -20.30 -19.39 -6.19
C PHE A 208 -19.59 -18.04 -5.97
N LEU A 209 -18.60 -17.68 -6.79
CA LEU A 209 -17.92 -16.40 -6.68
C LEU A 209 -18.86 -15.21 -6.93
N ASN A 210 -19.81 -15.34 -7.85
CA ASN A 210 -20.81 -14.30 -8.05
C ASN A 210 -21.68 -14.11 -6.79
N LYS A 211 -22.11 -15.21 -6.15
CA LYS A 211 -22.81 -15.17 -4.85
C LYS A 211 -21.95 -14.50 -3.78
N VAL A 212 -20.65 -14.81 -3.70
CA VAL A 212 -19.73 -14.14 -2.76
C VAL A 212 -19.66 -12.64 -3.03
N ASN A 213 -19.57 -12.21 -4.29
CA ASN A 213 -19.51 -10.79 -4.64
C ASN A 213 -20.73 -10.00 -4.14
N ASP A 214 -21.92 -10.61 -4.20
CA ASP A 214 -23.18 -9.99 -3.80
C ASP A 214 -23.38 -10.01 -2.28
N THR A 215 -23.00 -11.10 -1.62
CA THR A 215 -23.34 -11.36 -0.21
C THR A 215 -22.23 -11.00 0.79
N MET A 216 -20.96 -10.96 0.36
CA MET A 216 -19.82 -10.69 1.23
C MET A 216 -19.96 -9.37 1.96
N ASN A 217 -19.84 -9.42 3.29
CA ASN A 217 -19.95 -8.27 4.18
C ASN A 217 -19.02 -8.42 5.40
N THR A 218 -19.06 -7.48 6.34
CA THR A 218 -18.22 -7.52 7.55
C THR A 218 -18.95 -8.04 8.80
N ALA A 219 -20.23 -8.37 8.69
CA ALA A 219 -21.09 -8.78 9.80
C ALA A 219 -21.19 -10.30 9.93
N ASP A 220 -21.51 -11.00 8.84
CA ASP A 220 -21.55 -12.46 8.80
C ASP A 220 -21.29 -12.98 7.39
N ASN A 221 -20.35 -13.92 7.29
CA ASN A 221 -20.02 -14.65 6.07
C ASN A 221 -20.10 -16.18 6.27
N SER A 222 -20.72 -16.65 7.35
CA SER A 222 -20.74 -18.05 7.75
C SER A 222 -21.35 -19.00 6.69
N GLU A 223 -22.39 -18.55 5.99
CA GLU A 223 -23.04 -19.32 4.93
C GLU A 223 -22.09 -19.57 3.75
N ILE A 224 -21.52 -18.51 3.18
CA ILE A 224 -20.59 -18.60 2.06
C ILE A 224 -19.29 -19.32 2.43
N ILE A 225 -18.87 -19.25 3.71
CA ILE A 225 -17.75 -20.03 4.22
C ILE A 225 -18.06 -21.54 4.21
N LYS A 226 -19.25 -21.95 4.67
CA LYS A 226 -19.66 -23.37 4.65
C LYS A 226 -19.76 -23.90 3.23
N GLU A 227 -20.30 -23.10 2.32
CA GLU A 227 -20.40 -23.45 0.90
C GLU A 227 -19.01 -23.61 0.26
N ALA A 228 -18.07 -22.70 0.54
CA ALA A 228 -16.67 -22.85 0.12
C ALA A 228 -16.01 -24.12 0.69
N GLU A 229 -16.25 -24.43 1.97
CA GLU A 229 -15.73 -25.64 2.61
C GLU A 229 -16.32 -26.92 1.99
N SER A 230 -17.57 -26.89 1.53
CA SER A 230 -18.21 -27.98 0.78
C SER A 230 -17.57 -28.15 -0.60
N LEU A 231 -17.48 -27.07 -1.37
CA LEU A 231 -16.92 -27.08 -2.73
C LEU A 231 -15.46 -27.54 -2.73
N MET A 232 -14.69 -27.17 -1.68
CA MET A 232 -13.30 -27.58 -1.51
C MET A 232 -13.11 -29.10 -1.32
N LYS A 233 -14.14 -29.81 -0.83
CA LYS A 233 -14.11 -31.28 -0.66
C LYS A 233 -14.46 -32.04 -1.93
N GLU A 234 -15.05 -31.37 -2.92
CA GLU A 234 -15.47 -31.98 -4.20
C GLU A 234 -14.28 -32.16 -5.14
N THR A 235 -13.34 -33.03 -4.77
CA THR A 235 -12.11 -33.29 -5.57
C THR A 235 -12.13 -34.61 -6.32
N SER A 236 -13.19 -35.40 -6.19
CA SER A 236 -13.34 -36.69 -6.85
C SER A 236 -13.45 -36.53 -8.37
N GLY A 237 -12.56 -37.17 -9.12
CA GLY A 237 -12.59 -37.13 -10.59
C GLY A 237 -12.08 -35.83 -11.20
N LEU A 238 -11.45 -34.96 -10.40
CA LEU A 238 -10.68 -33.81 -10.88
C LEU A 238 -9.24 -34.20 -11.18
N THR A 239 -8.61 -33.45 -12.10
CA THR A 239 -7.16 -33.57 -12.28
C THR A 239 -6.44 -33.11 -11.01
N GLU A 240 -5.32 -33.75 -10.67
CA GLU A 240 -4.56 -33.45 -9.44
C GLU A 240 -4.17 -31.97 -9.34
N ARG A 241 -3.78 -31.41 -10.49
CA ARG A 241 -3.44 -30.00 -10.65
C ARG A 241 -4.62 -29.09 -10.32
N PHE A 242 -5.80 -29.37 -10.88
CA PHE A 242 -6.99 -28.56 -10.62
C PHE A 242 -7.50 -28.72 -9.18
N ALA A 243 -7.49 -29.95 -8.64
CA ALA A 243 -7.85 -30.20 -7.25
C ALA A 243 -6.93 -29.43 -6.27
N THR A 244 -5.64 -29.35 -6.58
CA THR A 244 -4.67 -28.58 -5.78
C THR A 244 -4.92 -27.08 -5.89
N PHE A 245 -5.21 -26.58 -7.08
CA PHE A 245 -5.62 -25.19 -7.29
C PHE A 245 -6.87 -24.84 -6.49
N LEU A 246 -7.95 -25.61 -6.64
CA LEU A 246 -9.24 -25.40 -5.99
C LEU A 246 -9.10 -25.31 -4.47
N ARG A 247 -8.38 -26.26 -3.85
CA ARG A 247 -8.12 -26.25 -2.41
C ARG A 247 -7.36 -25.01 -1.96
N ASN A 248 -6.30 -24.66 -2.68
CA ASN A 248 -5.46 -23.51 -2.35
C ASN A 248 -6.19 -22.18 -2.51
N PHE A 249 -7.02 -22.07 -3.55
CA PHE A 249 -7.83 -20.90 -3.84
C PHE A 249 -8.93 -20.70 -2.79
N LEU A 250 -9.76 -21.71 -2.56
CA LEU A 250 -10.87 -21.64 -1.59
C LEU A 250 -10.38 -21.45 -0.16
N ARG A 251 -9.25 -22.05 0.21
CA ARG A 251 -8.66 -21.85 1.55
C ARG A 251 -8.28 -20.39 1.80
N LEU A 252 -7.73 -19.69 0.81
CA LEU A 252 -7.41 -18.26 0.92
C LEU A 252 -8.69 -17.42 1.00
N LEU A 253 -9.70 -17.75 0.20
CA LEU A 253 -11.01 -17.08 0.24
C LEU A 253 -11.67 -17.23 1.63
N ILE A 254 -11.72 -18.45 2.16
CA ILE A 254 -12.26 -18.72 3.50
C ILE A 254 -11.51 -17.93 4.57
N MET A 255 -10.17 -17.91 4.51
CA MET A 255 -9.35 -17.16 5.47
C MET A 255 -9.63 -15.65 5.40
N ALA A 256 -9.81 -15.11 4.18
CA ALA A 256 -10.17 -13.73 3.96
C ALA A 256 -11.58 -13.40 4.49
N LEU A 257 -12.58 -14.23 4.21
CA LEU A 257 -13.96 -14.07 4.70
C LEU A 257 -14.08 -14.20 6.22
N LYS A 258 -13.35 -15.14 6.84
CA LYS A 258 -13.24 -15.24 8.31
C LYS A 258 -12.61 -13.98 8.87
N GLY A 259 -11.53 -13.49 8.26
CA GLY A 259 -10.91 -12.21 8.63
C GLY A 259 -11.86 -11.01 8.47
N MET A 260 -12.75 -10.99 7.49
CA MET A 260 -13.73 -9.90 7.36
C MET A 260 -14.78 -9.89 8.47
N THR A 261 -15.05 -11.05 9.08
CA THR A 261 -16.10 -11.24 10.09
C THR A 261 -15.55 -11.10 11.52
N GLU A 262 -14.28 -11.48 11.73
CA GLU A 262 -13.64 -11.48 13.06
C GLU A 262 -13.01 -10.14 13.48
N VAL A 263 -13.22 -9.06 12.71
CA VAL A 263 -12.59 -7.73 12.90
C VAL A 263 -12.72 -7.20 14.33
N GLU A 264 -13.79 -7.54 15.04
CA GLU A 264 -14.18 -6.91 16.31
C GLU A 264 -13.48 -7.45 17.57
N ASN A 265 -12.93 -8.68 17.59
CA ASN A 265 -12.77 -9.41 18.86
C ASN A 265 -11.37 -9.94 19.23
N LYS A 266 -10.28 -9.57 18.54
CA LYS A 266 -8.95 -10.12 18.85
C LYS A 266 -7.89 -9.01 19.00
N PRO A 267 -7.12 -9.01 20.11
CA PRO A 267 -5.88 -8.22 20.22
C PRO A 267 -4.82 -8.88 19.32
N HIS A 268 -4.79 -8.51 18.05
CA HIS A 268 -4.06 -9.26 17.04
C HIS A 268 -2.55 -9.01 17.03
N PRO A 269 -1.74 -10.08 16.89
CA PRO A 269 -0.31 -9.94 16.63
C PRO A 269 -0.10 -9.34 15.24
N GLN A 270 0.45 -8.14 15.22
CA GLN A 270 0.71 -7.35 14.02
C GLN A 270 1.84 -8.01 13.21
N TRP A 271 1.67 -8.19 11.89
CA TRP A 271 2.73 -8.70 11.01
C TRP A 271 3.93 -7.75 11.06
N LYS A 272 4.92 -8.10 11.89
CA LYS A 272 6.13 -7.29 12.06
C LYS A 272 6.96 -7.35 10.80
N LEU A 273 7.52 -6.22 10.42
CA LEU A 273 8.49 -6.16 9.34
C LEU A 273 9.71 -7.04 9.67
N PRO A 274 10.15 -7.91 8.74
CA PRO A 274 11.40 -8.63 8.92
C PRO A 274 12.53 -7.62 9.08
N VAL A 275 13.54 -7.98 9.87
CA VAL A 275 14.57 -7.07 10.37
C VAL A 275 15.28 -6.32 9.22
N ASN A 276 15.45 -6.97 8.07
CA ASN A 276 16.11 -6.42 6.89
C ASN A 276 15.26 -5.37 6.13
N LEU A 277 13.95 -5.31 6.39
CA LEU A 277 13.01 -4.33 5.80
C LEU A 277 12.63 -3.21 6.78
N ARG A 278 13.22 -3.22 7.99
CA ARG A 278 13.05 -2.15 8.97
C ARG A 278 13.97 -0.96 8.63
N PRO A 279 13.55 0.28 8.89
CA PRO A 279 14.27 1.46 8.44
C PRO A 279 15.71 1.59 8.98
N ILE A 280 16.00 1.11 10.20
CA ILE A 280 17.34 1.28 10.78
C ILE A 280 18.23 0.06 10.53
N SER A 281 17.72 -1.16 10.77
CA SER A 281 18.49 -2.40 10.59
C SER A 281 18.59 -2.86 9.13
N GLY A 282 17.74 -2.35 8.24
CA GLY A 282 17.72 -2.66 6.81
C GLY A 282 18.58 -1.75 5.93
N LEU A 283 19.10 -0.64 6.46
CA LEU A 283 19.86 0.38 5.71
C LEU A 283 20.98 -0.22 4.86
N ARG A 284 21.74 -1.17 5.41
CA ARG A 284 22.86 -1.83 4.72
C ARG A 284 22.40 -2.76 3.58
N ALA A 285 21.21 -3.36 3.70
CA ALA A 285 20.65 -4.24 2.67
C ALA A 285 19.99 -3.47 1.52
N SER A 286 19.47 -2.27 1.81
CA SER A 286 18.78 -1.40 0.86
C SER A 286 19.66 -0.35 0.17
N MET A 287 20.85 -0.04 0.68
CA MET A 287 21.80 0.83 -0.02
C MET A 287 22.50 0.11 -1.19
N ARG A 288 21.73 -0.40 -2.14
CA ARG A 288 22.26 -0.92 -3.41
C ARG A 288 22.04 0.12 -4.49
N LEU A 289 23.09 0.50 -5.21
CA LEU A 289 23.03 1.47 -6.32
C LEU A 289 22.07 1.08 -7.45
N ASN A 290 21.72 -0.21 -7.55
CA ASN A 290 20.75 -0.70 -8.53
C ASN A 290 19.30 -0.36 -8.16
N GLN A 291 19.01 0.00 -6.90
CA GLN A 291 17.67 0.40 -6.48
C GLN A 291 17.29 1.77 -7.04
N PHE A 292 16.01 1.94 -7.38
CA PHE A 292 15.49 3.20 -7.91
C PHE A 292 15.62 4.32 -6.87
N GLU A 293 15.30 4.00 -5.62
CA GLU A 293 15.29 4.91 -4.47
C GLU A 293 16.65 5.57 -4.27
N VAL A 294 17.74 4.79 -4.35
CA VAL A 294 19.11 5.29 -4.21
C VAL A 294 19.51 6.19 -5.37
N ARG A 295 19.19 5.79 -6.62
CA ARG A 295 19.51 6.59 -7.82
C ARG A 295 18.74 7.90 -7.83
N PHE A 296 17.48 7.86 -7.44
CA PHE A 296 16.62 9.02 -7.37
C PHE A 296 17.07 9.97 -6.25
N ALA A 297 17.36 9.44 -5.06
CA ALA A 297 17.90 10.22 -3.95
C ALA A 297 19.22 10.90 -4.28
N LEU A 298 20.14 10.18 -4.94
CA LEU A 298 21.42 10.75 -5.34
C LEU A 298 21.26 11.91 -6.31
N ARG A 299 20.37 11.79 -7.31
CA ARG A 299 20.06 12.89 -8.23
C ARG A 299 19.47 14.08 -7.49
N LEU A 300 18.47 13.87 -6.64
CA LEU A 300 17.82 14.95 -5.90
C LEU A 300 18.79 15.66 -4.96
N SER A 301 19.60 14.90 -4.19
CA SER A 301 20.64 15.45 -3.32
C SER A 301 21.69 16.23 -4.10
N MET A 302 22.17 15.70 -5.23
CA MET A 302 23.17 16.38 -6.06
C MET A 302 22.63 17.69 -6.63
N THR A 303 21.40 17.67 -7.17
CA THR A 303 20.73 18.89 -7.65
C THR A 303 20.55 19.90 -6.52
N ALA A 304 20.06 19.48 -5.35
CA ALA A 304 19.87 20.37 -4.20
C ALA A 304 21.20 21.00 -3.73
N VAL A 305 22.26 20.20 -3.59
CA VAL A 305 23.58 20.69 -3.19
C VAL A 305 24.11 21.70 -4.19
N ILE A 306 24.10 21.39 -5.50
CA ILE A 306 24.62 22.30 -6.52
C ILE A 306 23.79 23.59 -6.57
N SER A 307 22.46 23.49 -6.60
CA SER A 307 21.58 24.65 -6.67
C SER A 307 21.76 25.58 -5.47
N PHE A 308 21.73 25.07 -4.24
CA PHE A 308 21.87 25.91 -3.05
C PHE A 308 23.30 26.40 -2.83
N LEU A 309 24.32 25.65 -3.25
CA LEU A 309 25.70 26.13 -3.26
C LEU A 309 25.86 27.31 -4.21
N VAL A 310 25.30 27.22 -5.43
CA VAL A 310 25.32 28.33 -6.40
C VAL A 310 24.59 29.54 -5.82
N VAL A 311 23.36 29.39 -5.31
CA VAL A 311 22.57 30.48 -4.72
C VAL A 311 23.33 31.19 -3.59
N ARG A 312 24.00 30.43 -2.72
CA ARG A 312 24.84 30.95 -1.63
C ARG A 312 26.06 31.71 -2.14
N LEU A 313 26.74 31.18 -3.16
CA LEU A 313 27.95 31.79 -3.72
C LEU A 313 27.63 33.05 -4.52
N THR A 314 26.49 33.09 -5.20
CA THR A 314 26.06 34.25 -5.98
C THR A 314 25.31 35.29 -5.16
N ASN A 315 25.07 35.05 -3.86
CA ASN A 315 24.21 35.87 -2.98
C ASN A 315 22.86 36.23 -3.64
N SER A 316 22.33 35.33 -4.48
CA SER A 316 21.07 35.57 -5.20
C SER A 316 19.84 35.32 -4.33
N GLU A 317 19.93 35.63 -3.03
CA GLU A 317 18.83 35.46 -2.07
C GLU A 317 17.61 36.36 -2.41
N HIS A 318 17.75 37.29 -3.35
CA HIS A 318 16.74 38.30 -3.71
C HIS A 318 16.55 38.49 -5.22
N SER A 319 16.71 37.45 -6.05
CA SER A 319 16.27 37.57 -7.45
C SER A 319 14.76 37.29 -7.57
N TYR A 320 13.96 38.20 -7.00
CA TYR A 320 12.58 38.42 -7.43
C TYR A 320 12.56 39.48 -8.52
#